data_AF-A0A954YJ29-F1
#
_entry.id   AF-A0A954YJ29-F1
#
_cell.length_a   1.000
_cell.length_b   1.000
_cell.length_c   1.000
_cell.angle_alpha   90.00
_cell.angle_beta   90.00
_cell.angle_gamma   90.00
#
_symmetry.space_group_name_H-M   'P 1'
#
loop_
_entity.id
_entity.type
_entity.pdbx_description
1 polymer ?
#
loop_
_entity_poly.entity_id
_entity_poly.type
_entity_poly.pdbx_seq_one_letter_code
_entity_poly.pdbx_strand_id
1 'polypeptide(L)'
;MKKRNFLAALALLSLLSPSMLSADEVRYFEQDGLTYKETRRLVQRPVNEIQYEQREQTVYREQLHTDLVETSRTYHHPVTEYRWVTVLKGRWNPLVQPYFTQQLMPVQTWQPREHIIRTPVQRRELIPETRTVQVPVSKQRVAQEEMISRVVVGPASGASSVAGVANGSTPVGGVARMENDPPRRSVQIPRSGTTLR
;
A
#
# COMPACT_ATOMS: atom_id res chain seq x y z
N MET A 1 -43.84 25.53 28.18
CA MET A 1 -45.07 24.71 28.07
C MET A 1 -44.87 23.79 26.87
N LYS A 2 -44.97 22.46 26.86
CA LYS A 2 -45.65 21.45 27.69
C LYS A 2 -44.80 20.17 27.64
N LYS A 3 -44.72 19.50 28.78
CA LYS A 3 -44.16 18.16 29.02
C LYS A 3 -44.92 17.08 28.25
N ARG A 4 -44.29 15.90 28.05
CA ARG A 4 -44.83 14.50 28.03
C ARG A 4 -44.24 13.68 26.87
N ASN A 5 -43.75 12.43 27.00
CA ASN A 5 -43.96 11.39 27.99
C ASN A 5 -42.71 10.49 28.15
N PHE A 6 -42.40 10.21 29.42
CA PHE A 6 -41.67 9.05 29.92
C PHE A 6 -42.49 7.76 29.69
N LEU A 7 -41.79 6.61 29.71
CA LEU A 7 -42.27 5.21 29.85
C LEU A 7 -42.26 4.35 28.57
N ALA A 8 -41.14 3.64 28.39
CA ALA A 8 -41.12 2.23 27.97
C ALA A 8 -39.88 1.60 28.64
N ALA A 9 -40.03 1.12 29.87
CA ALA A 9 -40.26 -0.29 30.17
C ALA A 9 -39.03 -1.17 29.83
N LEU A 10 -38.04 -1.12 30.73
CA LEU A 10 -37.43 -2.28 31.39
C LEU A 10 -37.37 -3.58 30.56
N ALA A 11 -36.33 -3.75 29.76
CA ALA A 11 -35.87 -5.05 29.28
C ALA A 11 -34.35 -5.15 29.45
N LEU A 12 -33.86 -4.87 30.67
CA LEU A 12 -32.49 -5.11 31.08
C LEU A 12 -32.39 -6.53 31.66
N LEU A 13 -32.76 -7.53 30.87
CA LEU A 13 -32.48 -8.92 31.20
C LEU A 13 -31.01 -9.15 30.86
N SER A 14 -30.20 -9.07 31.91
CA SER A 14 -28.80 -9.49 31.95
C SER A 14 -28.57 -10.75 31.11
N LEU A 15 -27.90 -10.57 29.97
CA LEU A 15 -27.20 -11.64 29.26
C LEU A 15 -26.06 -12.12 30.16
N LEU A 16 -26.38 -12.94 31.15
CA LEU A 16 -25.42 -13.80 31.81
C LEU A 16 -24.97 -14.82 30.77
N SER A 17 -23.85 -14.54 30.09
CA SER A 17 -23.12 -15.55 29.36
C SER A 17 -22.65 -16.61 30.38
N PRO A 18 -23.11 -17.87 30.31
CA PRO A 18 -22.53 -18.91 31.15
C PRO A 18 -21.07 -19.04 30.75
N SER A 19 -20.16 -18.66 31.65
CA SER A 19 -18.77 -19.08 31.57
C SER A 19 -18.82 -20.60 31.62
N MET A 20 -18.61 -21.28 30.49
CA MET A 20 -18.47 -22.72 30.51
C MET A 20 -17.26 -23.04 31.38
N LEU A 21 -17.53 -23.47 32.63
CA LEU A 21 -16.53 -24.14 33.44
C LEU A 21 -16.23 -25.46 32.74
N SER A 22 -15.16 -25.51 31.95
CA SER A 22 -14.56 -26.78 31.57
C SER A 22 -14.08 -27.43 32.86
N ALA A 23 -14.79 -28.46 33.30
CA ALA A 23 -14.38 -29.29 34.41
C ALA A 23 -13.08 -30.01 34.03
N ASP A 24 -12.07 -29.95 34.90
CA ASP A 24 -10.82 -30.68 34.72
C ASP A 24 -11.12 -32.18 34.82
N GLU A 25 -10.86 -32.94 33.76
CA GLU A 25 -11.02 -34.39 33.78
C GLU A 25 -9.77 -35.01 34.42
N VAL A 26 -9.97 -35.66 35.57
CA VAL A 26 -8.90 -36.29 36.34
C VAL A 26 -8.98 -37.80 36.16
N ARG A 27 -7.95 -38.40 35.57
CA ARG A 27 -7.81 -39.84 35.40
C ARG A 27 -6.58 -40.34 36.14
N TYR A 28 -6.76 -41.42 36.90
CA TYR A 28 -5.66 -42.15 37.53
C TYR A 28 -5.29 -43.34 36.64
N PHE A 29 -3.99 -43.52 36.40
CA PHE A 29 -3.48 -44.71 35.73
C PHE A 29 -2.14 -45.11 36.32
N GLU A 30 -1.84 -46.40 36.24
CA GLU A 30 -0.60 -46.98 36.76
C GLU A 30 0.35 -47.26 35.59
N GLN A 31 1.58 -46.79 35.71
CA GLN A 31 2.64 -47.06 34.76
C GLN A 31 3.95 -47.21 35.55
N ASP A 32 4.73 -48.25 35.25
CA ASP A 32 6.04 -48.49 35.87
C ASP A 32 6.02 -48.51 37.42
N GLY A 33 4.96 -49.04 38.03
CA GLY A 33 4.81 -49.17 39.49
C GLY A 33 4.45 -47.87 40.24
N LEU A 34 4.23 -46.77 39.51
CA LEU A 34 3.85 -45.47 40.05
C LEU A 34 2.43 -45.08 39.60
N THR A 35 1.65 -44.50 40.51
CA THR A 35 0.32 -43.95 40.20
C THR A 35 0.47 -42.52 39.72
N TYR A 36 0.03 -42.27 38.48
CA TYR A 36 -0.01 -40.93 37.89
C TYR A 36 -1.43 -40.36 37.96
N LYS A 37 -1.53 -39.09 38.32
CA LYS A 37 -2.73 -38.27 38.15
C LYS A 37 -2.60 -37.48 36.85
N GLU A 38 -3.34 -37.90 35.84
CA GLU A 38 -3.52 -37.16 34.59
C GLU A 38 -4.67 -36.18 34.78
N THR A 39 -4.39 -34.88 34.64
CA THR A 39 -5.42 -33.83 34.62
C THR A 39 -5.46 -33.26 33.21
N ARG A 40 -6.61 -33.42 32.53
CA ARG A 40 -6.87 -32.88 31.20
C ARG A 40 -7.71 -31.63 31.33
N ARG A 41 -7.20 -30.52 30.79
CA ARG A 41 -7.86 -29.22 30.85
C ARG A 41 -7.97 -28.63 29.46
N LEU A 42 -9.20 -28.31 29.04
CA LEU A 42 -9.43 -27.52 27.84
C LEU A 42 -9.18 -26.05 28.14
N VAL A 43 -8.10 -25.50 27.61
CA VAL A 43 -7.73 -24.09 27.75
C VAL A 43 -8.06 -23.35 26.46
N GLN A 44 -8.75 -22.23 26.59
CA GLN A 44 -9.00 -21.31 25.48
C GLN A 44 -7.77 -20.42 25.28
N ARG A 45 -7.05 -20.64 24.19
CA ARG A 45 -5.86 -19.86 23.84
C ARG A 45 -6.14 -18.96 22.63
N PRO A 46 -5.87 -17.64 22.71
CA PRO A 46 -5.96 -16.78 21.54
C PRO A 46 -4.81 -17.12 20.57
N VAL A 47 -5.16 -17.44 19.33
CA VAL A 47 -4.23 -17.69 18.24
C VAL A 47 -4.47 -16.65 17.15
N ASN A 48 -3.38 -16.02 16.69
CA ASN A 48 -3.43 -15.10 15.56
C ASN A 48 -3.50 -15.91 14.27
N GLU A 49 -4.52 -15.66 13.44
CA GLU A 49 -4.67 -16.23 12.11
C GLU A 49 -4.65 -15.11 11.07
N ILE A 50 -3.90 -15.31 9.99
CA ILE A 50 -3.87 -14.39 8.86
C ILE A 50 -5.04 -14.75 7.94
N GLN A 51 -6.01 -13.85 7.82
CA GLN A 51 -7.12 -13.99 6.88
C GLN A 51 -7.00 -12.93 5.80
N TYR A 52 -7.18 -13.32 4.54
CA TYR A 52 -7.22 -12.39 3.42
C TYR A 52 -8.62 -11.77 3.31
N GLU A 53 -8.69 -10.46 3.49
CA GLU A 53 -9.92 -9.71 3.28
C GLU A 53 -9.87 -8.99 1.94
N GLN A 54 -10.96 -9.02 1.18
CA GLN A 54 -11.10 -8.18 -0.01
C GLN A 54 -11.41 -6.75 0.42
N ARG A 55 -10.55 -5.81 0.02
CA ARG A 55 -10.76 -4.38 0.22
C ARG A 55 -10.80 -3.68 -1.13
N GLU A 56 -11.73 -2.75 -1.27
CA GLU A 56 -11.75 -1.85 -2.41
C GLU A 56 -10.73 -0.74 -2.18
N GLN A 57 -9.85 -0.54 -3.15
CA GLN A 57 -8.89 0.55 -3.16
C GLN A 57 -9.05 1.34 -4.46
N THR A 58 -9.21 2.65 -4.35
CA THR A 58 -9.14 3.55 -5.50
C THR A 58 -7.68 3.75 -5.88
N VAL A 59 -7.32 3.35 -7.09
CA VAL A 59 -6.01 3.57 -7.69
C VAL A 59 -6.18 4.52 -8.87
N TYR A 60 -5.29 5.48 -9.01
CA TYR A 60 -5.32 6.38 -10.15
C TYR A 60 -4.51 5.81 -11.30
N ARG A 61 -5.17 5.60 -12.44
CA ARG A 61 -4.52 5.19 -13.68
C ARG A 61 -4.27 6.41 -14.55
N GLU A 62 -3.08 6.49 -15.11
CA GLU A 62 -2.76 7.51 -16.12
C GLU A 62 -3.43 7.16 -17.46
N GLN A 63 -4.19 8.11 -17.99
CA GLN A 63 -4.72 8.08 -19.35
C GLN A 63 -4.16 9.27 -20.11
N LEU A 64 -3.53 9.00 -21.25
CA LEU A 64 -2.99 10.02 -22.14
C LEU A 64 -4.01 10.31 -23.24
N HIS A 65 -4.37 11.57 -23.42
CA HIS A 65 -5.23 12.03 -24.50
C HIS A 65 -4.45 12.99 -25.40
N THR A 66 -4.71 12.93 -26.71
CA THR A 66 -4.09 13.83 -27.69
C THR A 66 -5.18 14.71 -28.28
N ASP A 67 -5.15 15.99 -27.92
CA ASP A 67 -6.07 17.01 -28.43
C ASP A 67 -5.43 17.79 -29.57
N LEU A 68 -6.20 18.10 -30.61
CA LEU A 68 -5.76 19.06 -31.62
C LEU A 68 -6.16 20.47 -31.19
N VAL A 69 -5.17 21.28 -30.81
CA VAL A 69 -5.38 22.68 -30.43
C VAL A 69 -5.03 23.56 -31.61
N GLU A 70 -5.95 24.43 -32.00
CA GLU A 70 -5.71 25.42 -33.04
C GLU A 70 -4.79 26.52 -32.51
N THR A 71 -3.70 26.78 -33.22
CA THR A 71 -2.71 27.81 -32.90
C THR A 71 -2.51 28.68 -34.12
N SER A 72 -2.66 29.99 -33.98
CA SER A 72 -2.35 30.94 -35.05
C SER A 72 -0.84 31.15 -35.13
N ARG A 73 -0.31 31.07 -36.35
CA ARG A 73 1.09 31.36 -36.65
C ARG A 73 1.16 32.36 -37.80
N THR A 74 1.89 33.44 -37.58
CA THR A 74 2.22 34.40 -38.64
C THR A 74 3.52 33.96 -39.30
N TYR A 75 3.52 33.84 -40.62
CA TYR A 75 4.75 33.64 -41.40
C TYR A 75 4.84 34.68 -42.52
N HIS A 76 6.06 35.04 -42.89
CA HIS A 76 6.30 35.95 -43.99
C HIS A 76 6.43 35.14 -45.28
N HIS A 77 5.75 35.57 -46.33
CA HIS A 77 5.86 34.98 -47.66
C HIS A 77 6.27 36.04 -48.66
N PRO A 78 7.07 35.67 -49.68
CA PRO A 78 7.47 36.62 -50.70
C PRO A 78 6.31 36.85 -51.67
N VAL A 79 6.02 38.12 -51.92
CA VAL A 79 5.07 38.57 -52.92
C VAL A 79 5.85 39.37 -53.95
N THR A 80 5.77 38.94 -55.21
CA THR A 80 6.44 39.60 -56.33
C THR A 80 5.43 40.46 -57.07
N GLU A 81 5.68 41.76 -57.10
CA GLU A 81 4.87 42.73 -57.83
C GLU A 81 5.70 43.40 -58.92
N TYR A 82 5.13 43.54 -60.11
CA TYR A 82 5.77 44.30 -61.17
C TYR A 82 5.51 45.79 -60.97
N ARG A 83 6.57 46.58 -60.83
CA ARG A 83 6.50 48.03 -60.67
C ARG A 83 7.38 48.71 -61.70
N TRP A 84 6.94 49.87 -62.19
CA TRP A 84 7.78 50.73 -63.01
C TRP A 84 8.88 51.33 -62.14
N VAL A 85 10.12 50.94 -62.40
CA VAL A 85 11.30 51.43 -61.68
C VAL A 85 12.14 52.26 -62.63
N THR A 86 12.62 53.40 -62.14
CA THR A 86 13.55 54.23 -62.90
C THR A 86 14.96 53.70 -62.72
N VAL A 87 15.60 53.26 -63.80
CA VAL A 87 16.95 52.70 -63.82
C VAL A 87 17.87 53.59 -64.65
N LEU A 88 19.05 53.88 -64.13
CA LEU A 88 20.09 54.59 -64.87
C LEU A 88 20.85 53.60 -65.77
N LYS A 89 20.78 53.79 -67.09
CA LYS A 89 21.53 52.99 -68.07
C LYS A 89 22.82 53.69 -68.45
N GLY A 90 23.82 52.93 -68.88
CA GLY A 90 25.08 53.48 -69.40
C GLY A 90 26.05 54.05 -68.37
N ARG A 91 25.74 54.03 -67.06
CA ARG A 91 26.56 54.63 -65.99
C ARG A 91 28.04 54.21 -66.02
N TRP A 92 28.33 52.99 -66.46
CA TRP A 92 29.68 52.42 -66.48
C TRP A 92 30.31 52.36 -67.87
N ASN A 93 29.63 52.85 -68.91
CA ASN A 93 30.17 52.88 -70.27
C ASN A 93 30.64 54.32 -70.59
N PRO A 94 31.96 54.57 -70.71
CA PRO A 94 32.48 55.91 -70.96
C PRO A 94 32.18 56.44 -72.37
N LEU A 95 31.71 55.60 -73.29
CA LEU A 95 31.38 55.98 -74.68
C LEU A 95 29.91 56.37 -74.89
N VAL A 96 29.07 56.27 -73.86
CA VAL A 96 27.63 56.56 -73.95
C VAL A 96 27.23 57.49 -72.81
N GLN A 97 26.42 58.51 -73.10
CA GLN A 97 25.89 59.38 -72.05
C GLN A 97 24.86 58.61 -71.20
N PRO A 98 25.00 58.56 -69.86
CA PRO A 98 24.05 57.84 -69.02
C PRO A 98 22.69 58.53 -69.06
N TYR A 99 21.62 57.74 -69.14
CA TYR A 99 20.24 58.24 -69.20
C TYR A 99 19.30 57.39 -68.35
N PHE A 100 18.22 58.01 -67.86
CA PHE A 100 17.19 57.34 -67.09
C PHE A 100 16.14 56.71 -68.00
N THR A 101 15.71 55.51 -67.66
CA THR A 101 14.60 54.82 -68.34
C THR A 101 13.70 54.18 -67.30
N GLN A 102 12.40 54.11 -67.59
CA GLN A 102 11.44 53.37 -66.79
C GLN A 102 11.35 51.95 -67.32
N GLN A 103 11.57 50.96 -66.46
CA GLN A 103 11.46 49.55 -66.80
C GLN A 103 10.50 48.87 -65.83
N LEU A 104 9.66 47.98 -66.35
CA LEU A 104 8.80 47.14 -65.53
C LEU A 104 9.68 46.04 -64.91
N MET A 105 9.90 46.11 -63.60
CA MET A 105 10.77 45.16 -62.89
C MET A 105 9.98 44.44 -61.78
N PRO A 106 10.26 43.15 -61.54
CA PRO A 106 9.69 42.44 -60.41
C PRO A 106 10.37 42.92 -59.11
N VAL A 107 9.56 43.43 -58.18
CA VAL A 107 9.99 43.80 -56.83
C VAL A 107 9.41 42.79 -55.86
N GLN A 108 10.29 42.13 -55.10
CA GLN A 108 9.89 41.14 -54.10
C GLN A 108 9.74 41.82 -52.75
N THR A 109 8.57 41.67 -52.12
CA THR A 109 8.29 42.16 -50.78
C THR A 109 7.86 41.00 -49.88
N TRP A 110 8.23 41.04 -48.61
CA TRP A 110 7.80 40.04 -47.64
C TRP A 110 6.54 40.51 -46.95
N GLN A 111 5.43 39.80 -47.15
CA GLN A 111 4.15 40.14 -46.54
C GLN A 111 3.80 39.11 -45.46
N PRO A 112 3.36 39.55 -44.26
CA PRO A 112 2.90 38.63 -43.23
C PRO A 112 1.59 37.98 -43.64
N ARG A 113 1.47 36.68 -43.41
CA ARG A 113 0.22 35.92 -43.57
C ARG A 113 -0.03 35.09 -42.33
N GLU A 114 -1.26 35.11 -41.85
CA GLU A 114 -1.71 34.29 -40.74
C GLU A 114 -2.17 32.91 -41.24
N HIS A 115 -1.80 31.87 -40.50
CA HIS A 115 -2.21 30.50 -40.76
C HIS A 115 -2.61 29.85 -39.43
N ILE A 116 -3.77 29.18 -39.42
CA ILE A 116 -4.24 28.42 -38.26
C ILE A 116 -3.77 26.98 -38.42
N ILE A 117 -2.84 26.55 -37.57
CA ILE A 117 -2.31 25.18 -37.57
C ILE A 117 -2.93 24.43 -36.41
N ARG A 118 -3.30 23.16 -36.65
CA ARG A 118 -3.73 22.24 -35.60
C ARG A 118 -2.51 21.55 -35.02
N THR A 119 -2.18 21.88 -33.78
CA THR A 119 -1.04 21.30 -33.07
C THR A 119 -1.54 20.21 -32.13
N PRO A 120 -1.01 18.97 -32.20
CA PRO A 120 -1.34 17.94 -31.23
C PRO A 120 -0.71 18.28 -29.87
N VAL A 121 -1.55 18.37 -28.84
CA VAL A 121 -1.14 18.59 -27.46
C VAL A 121 -1.53 17.36 -26.67
N GLN A 122 -0.55 16.74 -26.01
CA GLN A 122 -0.80 15.61 -25.13
C GLN A 122 -1.17 16.10 -23.73
N ARG A 123 -2.25 15.56 -23.17
CA ARG A 123 -2.70 15.80 -21.80
C ARG A 123 -2.71 14.49 -21.04
N ARG A 124 -2.26 14.56 -19.78
CA ARG A 124 -2.30 13.45 -18.83
C ARG A 124 -3.48 13.65 -17.89
N GLU A 125 -4.38 12.69 -17.88
CA GLU A 125 -5.51 12.62 -16.96
C GLU A 125 -5.33 11.43 -16.01
N LEU A 126 -5.64 11.63 -14.73
CA LEU A 126 -5.62 10.59 -13.73
C LEU A 126 -7.05 10.14 -13.47
N ILE A 127 -7.40 8.94 -13.91
CA ILE A 127 -8.74 8.40 -13.78
C ILE A 127 -8.78 7.47 -12.58
N PRO A 128 -9.73 7.66 -11.64
CA PRO A 128 -9.90 6.75 -10.52
C PRO A 128 -10.44 5.40 -11.00
N GLU A 129 -9.74 4.34 -10.65
CA GLU A 129 -10.12 2.95 -10.92
C GLU A 129 -10.26 2.23 -9.58
N THR A 130 -11.42 1.60 -9.34
CA THR A 130 -11.62 0.78 -8.14
C THR A 130 -11.06 -0.60 -8.37
N ARG A 131 -10.07 -1.00 -7.57
CA ARG A 131 -9.48 -2.33 -7.61
C ARG A 131 -9.75 -3.06 -6.30
N THR A 132 -10.23 -4.29 -6.39
CA THR A 132 -10.31 -5.19 -5.25
C THR A 132 -8.94 -5.80 -4.98
N VAL A 133 -8.41 -5.56 -3.78
CA VAL A 133 -7.11 -6.08 -3.34
C VAL A 133 -7.33 -6.98 -2.14
N GLN A 134 -6.71 -8.16 -2.15
CA GLN A 134 -6.69 -9.04 -1.00
C GLN A 134 -5.62 -8.56 -0.03
N VAL A 135 -6.04 -8.05 1.13
CA VAL A 135 -5.15 -7.56 2.17
C VAL A 135 -5.10 -8.59 3.29
N PRO A 136 -3.92 -9.07 3.70
CA PRO A 136 -3.80 -9.96 4.85
C PRO A 136 -4.09 -9.19 6.12
N VAL A 137 -5.08 -9.65 6.89
CA VAL A 137 -5.46 -9.08 8.18
C VAL A 137 -5.28 -10.15 9.26
N SER A 138 -4.52 -9.82 10.30
CA SER A 138 -4.35 -10.70 11.45
C SER A 138 -5.58 -10.60 12.34
N LYS A 139 -6.34 -11.69 12.45
CA LYS A 139 -7.47 -11.80 13.39
C LYS A 139 -7.12 -12.74 14.53
N GLN A 140 -7.55 -12.39 15.73
CA GLN A 140 -7.48 -13.28 16.87
C GLN A 140 -8.69 -14.20 16.86
N ARG A 141 -8.45 -15.51 16.82
CA ARG A 141 -9.46 -16.51 17.13
C ARG A 141 -9.08 -17.27 18.38
N VAL A 142 -10.07 -17.64 19.17
CA VAL A 142 -9.86 -18.50 20.32
C VAL A 142 -9.89 -19.95 19.84
N ALA A 143 -8.78 -20.67 20.03
CA ALA A 143 -8.69 -22.10 19.79
C ALA A 143 -8.72 -22.84 21.12
N GLN A 144 -9.41 -23.98 21.17
CA GLN A 144 -9.37 -24.86 22.33
C GLN A 144 -8.12 -25.74 22.23
N GLU A 145 -7.27 -25.68 23.24
CA GLU A 145 -6.07 -26.50 23.38
C GLU A 145 -6.27 -27.44 24.59
N GLU A 146 -6.11 -28.74 24.39
CA GLU A 146 -6.14 -29.73 25.48
C GLU A 146 -4.76 -29.77 26.15
N MET A 147 -4.68 -29.28 27.38
CA MET A 147 -3.48 -29.32 28.20
C MET A 147 -3.55 -30.54 29.12
N ILE A 148 -2.60 -31.47 28.97
CA ILE A 148 -2.48 -32.67 29.78
C ILE A 148 -1.32 -32.48 30.76
N SER A 149 -1.61 -32.38 32.05
CA SER A 149 -0.58 -32.39 33.10
C SER A 149 -0.58 -33.74 33.82
N ARG A 150 0.60 -34.35 33.95
CA ARG A 150 0.79 -35.63 34.66
C ARG A 150 1.63 -35.37 35.90
N VAL A 151 1.13 -35.78 37.05
CA VAL A 151 1.82 -35.65 38.34
C VAL A 151 1.82 -37.00 39.04
N VAL A 152 2.97 -37.42 39.57
CA VAL A 152 3.08 -38.64 40.39
C VAL A 152 2.42 -38.37 41.75
N VAL A 153 1.48 -39.24 42.14
CA VAL A 153 0.75 -39.11 43.42
C VAL A 153 1.28 -40.08 44.48
N GLY A 154 1.89 -41.19 44.06
CA GLY A 154 2.50 -42.16 44.98
C GLY A 154 2.82 -43.49 44.31
N PRO A 155 3.41 -44.45 45.04
CA PRO A 155 3.60 -45.82 44.57
C PRO A 155 2.23 -46.51 44.39
N ALA A 156 2.10 -47.36 43.38
CA ALA A 156 0.87 -48.10 43.11
C ALA A 156 0.47 -48.95 44.32
N SER A 157 -0.83 -49.02 44.63
CA SER A 157 -1.36 -49.82 45.74
C SER A 157 -1.19 -51.31 45.45
N GLY A 158 -0.02 -51.84 45.82
CA GLY A 158 0.45 -53.19 45.50
C GLY A 158 1.95 -53.27 45.19
N ALA A 159 2.63 -52.14 44.98
CA ALA A 159 4.08 -52.11 44.82
C ALA A 159 4.76 -52.06 46.19
N SER A 160 5.33 -53.19 46.60
CA SER A 160 6.25 -53.27 47.73
C SER A 160 7.30 -52.16 47.64
N SER A 161 7.34 -51.34 48.69
CA SER A 161 8.31 -50.27 48.88
C SER A 161 9.74 -50.80 48.75
N VAL A 162 10.42 -50.46 47.65
CA VAL A 162 11.88 -50.45 47.61
C VAL A 162 12.31 -49.00 47.80
N ALA A 163 12.93 -48.76 48.94
CA ALA A 163 13.47 -47.47 49.33
C ALA A 163 14.52 -46.98 48.33
N GLY A 164 14.50 -45.68 48.06
CA GLY A 164 15.62 -44.96 47.48
C GLY A 164 15.22 -43.92 46.45
N VAL A 165 15.25 -42.64 46.83
CA VAL A 165 16.09 -41.58 46.24
C VAL A 165 15.64 -40.25 46.86
N ALA A 166 16.61 -39.51 47.41
CA ALA A 166 16.44 -38.22 48.05
C ALA A 166 15.84 -37.17 47.10
N ASN A 167 14.80 -36.47 47.57
CA ASN A 167 14.33 -35.24 46.94
C ASN A 167 15.39 -34.16 47.12
N GLY A 168 16.18 -33.92 46.07
CA GLY A 168 17.01 -32.72 45.97
C GLY A 168 16.11 -31.49 45.88
N SER A 169 16.18 -30.63 46.89
CA SER A 169 15.66 -29.26 46.82
C SER A 169 16.35 -28.53 45.66
N THR A 170 15.59 -28.11 44.66
CA THR A 170 16.09 -27.12 43.69
C THR A 170 16.05 -25.74 44.34
N PRO A 171 17.18 -25.00 44.40
CA PRO A 171 17.18 -23.65 44.92
C PRO A 171 16.39 -22.72 43.99
N VAL A 172 15.43 -22.01 44.58
CA VAL A 172 14.81 -20.81 43.99
C VAL A 172 15.89 -19.74 43.91
N GLY A 173 16.55 -19.63 42.76
CA GLY A 173 17.58 -18.62 42.54
C GLY A 173 18.62 -19.07 41.52
N GLY A 174 18.39 -18.75 40.25
CA GLY A 174 19.34 -19.09 39.19
C GLY A 174 18.93 -18.52 37.85
N VAL A 175 19.45 -17.32 37.57
CA VAL A 175 19.80 -16.77 36.25
C VAL A 175 19.11 -17.41 35.04
N ALA A 176 18.15 -16.67 34.48
CA ALA A 176 17.63 -16.90 33.14
C ALA A 176 18.82 -17.07 32.17
N ARG A 177 18.99 -18.29 31.63
CA ARG A 177 19.90 -18.51 30.50
C ARG A 177 19.38 -17.63 29.35
N MET A 178 20.19 -16.65 28.95
CA MET A 178 20.00 -15.74 27.80
C MET A 178 20.06 -16.47 26.44
N GLU A 179 19.65 -17.73 26.39
CA GLU A 179 19.75 -18.60 25.21
C GLU A 179 18.43 -18.65 24.42
N ASN A 180 17.40 -17.96 24.90
CA ASN A 180 16.07 -17.89 24.30
C ASN A 180 15.67 -16.46 23.87
N ASP A 181 16.62 -15.53 23.69
CA ASP A 181 16.32 -14.24 23.06
C ASP A 181 16.30 -14.42 21.53
N PRO A 182 15.13 -14.32 20.86
CA PRO A 182 15.07 -14.39 19.41
C PRO A 182 15.85 -13.22 18.80
N PRO A 183 16.51 -13.38 17.64
CA PRO A 183 17.34 -12.34 17.06
C PRO A 183 16.50 -11.10 16.78
N ARG A 184 16.81 -10.00 17.48
CA ARG A 184 16.28 -8.66 17.18
C ARG A 184 16.86 -8.21 15.85
N ARG A 185 16.17 -8.49 14.74
CA ARG A 185 16.45 -7.83 13.46
C ARG A 185 16.18 -6.34 13.64
N SER A 186 17.24 -5.54 13.66
CA SER A 186 17.13 -4.11 13.45
C SER A 186 16.50 -3.86 12.07
N VAL A 187 15.34 -3.21 12.04
CA VAL A 187 14.76 -2.69 10.81
C VAL A 187 15.65 -1.56 10.33
N GLN A 188 16.54 -1.83 9.38
CA GLN A 188 17.18 -0.78 8.60
C GLN A 188 16.10 -0.18 7.70
N ILE A 189 15.60 0.99 8.07
CA ILE A 189 14.78 1.81 7.19
C ILE A 189 15.73 2.33 6.11
N PRO A 190 15.56 2.00 4.81
CA PRO A 190 16.35 2.63 3.77
C PRO A 190 15.99 4.13 3.76
N ARG A 191 16.96 4.97 4.10
CA ARG A 191 16.89 6.40 3.79
C ARG A 191 16.92 6.54 2.27
N SER A 192 15.76 6.76 1.68
CA SER A 192 15.62 7.26 0.32
C SER A 192 16.19 8.68 0.28
N GLY A 193 17.50 8.76 0.00
CA GLY A 193 18.20 10.00 -0.32
C GLY A 193 17.92 10.38 -1.76
N THR A 194 16.94 11.27 -1.95
CA THR A 194 16.73 12.04 -3.17
C THR A 194 18.02 12.75 -3.57
N THR A 195 18.64 12.32 -4.67
CA THR A 195 19.70 13.08 -5.33
C THR A 195 19.04 13.84 -6.48
N LEU A 196 18.77 15.12 -6.26
CA LEU A 196 18.54 16.09 -7.33
C LEU A 196 19.91 16.62 -7.75
N ARG A 197 20.32 16.30 -8.98
CA ARG A 197 21.25 17.10 -9.79
C ARG A 197 20.82 17.01 -11.24
#